data_AF-A0A6B3FWP5-F1
#
_entry.id   AF-A0A6B3FWP5-F1
#
_cell.length_a   1.000
_cell.length_b   1.000
_cell.length_c   1.000
_cell.angle_alpha   90.00
_cell.angle_beta   90.00
_cell.angle_gamma   90.00
#
_symmetry.space_group_name_H-M   'P 1'
#
loop_
_entity.id
_entity.type
_entity.pdbx_description
1 polymer ?
#
loop_
_entity_poly.entity_id
_entity_poly.type
_entity_poly.pdbx_seq_one_letter_code
_entity_poly.pdbx_strand_id
1 'polypeptide(L)'
;MNPTPAPEADGPGTPQHRGQDGPAAPGTVEATTVPRQKSPQDPDPAPYARGSDLAPPAFDALDDPDPLRAADAAGTESLLRCWTRENDLPRPDGDTLRIAFPASGTALLVPVHYWSATGAHRFGAPALENAP
;
A
#
# COMPACT_ATOMS: atom_id res chain seq x y z
N MET A 1 -49.90 -0.70 2.94
CA MET A 1 -49.18 -1.82 2.29
C MET A 1 -48.99 -2.90 3.34
N ASN A 2 -49.45 -4.12 3.06
CA ASN A 2 -49.47 -5.24 4.01
C ASN A 2 -48.05 -5.85 4.13
N PRO A 3 -47.50 -6.09 5.33
CA PRO A 3 -46.15 -6.66 5.47
C PRO A 3 -46.13 -8.18 5.23
N THR A 4 -45.07 -8.67 4.59
CA THR A 4 -44.76 -10.10 4.44
C THR A 4 -43.97 -10.57 5.67
N PRO A 5 -44.34 -11.67 6.33
CA PRO A 5 -43.55 -12.24 7.43
C PRO A 5 -42.42 -13.16 6.91
N ALA A 6 -41.33 -13.23 7.66
CA ALA A 6 -40.19 -14.13 7.45
C ALA A 6 -40.48 -15.55 7.98
N PRO A 7 -39.87 -16.62 7.44
CA PRO A 7 -39.81 -17.91 8.10
C PRO A 7 -38.50 -18.09 8.89
N GLU A 8 -38.62 -18.27 10.22
CA GLU A 8 -37.59 -18.86 11.08
C GLU A 8 -37.68 -20.40 11.11
N ALA A 9 -36.57 -21.00 11.55
CA ALA A 9 -36.11 -22.39 11.40
C ALA A 9 -36.86 -23.49 12.18
N ASP A 10 -36.67 -24.76 11.79
CA ASP A 10 -36.18 -25.82 12.72
C ASP A 10 -35.81 -27.13 11.98
N GLY A 11 -34.76 -27.83 12.45
CA GLY A 11 -34.11 -29.04 11.86
C GLY A 11 -34.83 -30.37 12.17
N PRO A 12 -34.16 -31.53 12.44
CA PRO A 12 -32.77 -31.96 12.20
C PRO A 12 -32.68 -33.30 11.41
N GLY A 13 -31.49 -33.70 10.93
CA GLY A 13 -31.31 -35.00 10.27
C GLY A 13 -29.86 -35.45 10.14
N THR A 14 -29.28 -35.92 11.24
CA THR A 14 -28.01 -36.69 11.25
C THR A 14 -28.27 -38.14 10.82
N PRO A 15 -27.47 -38.74 9.92
CA PRO A 15 -27.22 -40.16 9.93
C PRO A 15 -25.97 -40.45 10.76
N GLN A 16 -26.18 -41.03 11.93
CA GLN A 16 -25.15 -41.65 12.75
C GLN A 16 -24.77 -43.00 12.09
N HIS A 17 -23.63 -43.09 11.41
CA HIS A 17 -23.02 -44.39 11.13
C HIS A 17 -22.05 -44.74 12.26
N ARG A 18 -22.57 -45.51 13.20
CA ARG A 18 -21.83 -46.08 14.33
C ARG A 18 -20.89 -47.19 13.83
N GLY A 19 -19.61 -46.98 14.10
CA GLY A 19 -18.69 -48.00 14.59
C GLY A 19 -17.83 -48.69 13.54
N GLN A 20 -16.53 -48.34 13.51
CA GLN A 20 -15.41 -49.29 13.52
C GLN A 20 -14.20 -48.61 14.21
N ASP A 21 -13.90 -49.04 15.44
CA ASP A 21 -12.68 -48.72 16.17
C ASP A 21 -11.48 -49.46 15.55
N GLY A 22 -10.41 -48.73 15.25
CA GLY A 22 -9.09 -49.28 14.94
C GLY A 22 -8.01 -48.26 15.30
N PRO A 23 -6.96 -48.62 16.08
CA PRO A 23 -5.95 -47.66 16.50
C PRO A 23 -4.82 -47.51 15.47
N ALA A 24 -4.18 -46.34 15.53
CA ALA A 24 -2.87 -45.96 14.99
C ALA A 24 -2.80 -45.37 13.56
N ALA A 25 -2.69 -44.05 13.51
CA ALA A 25 -1.51 -43.38 12.95
C ALA A 25 -1.36 -41.97 13.56
N PRO A 26 -0.16 -41.55 13.99
CA PRO A 26 0.07 -40.17 14.41
C PRO A 26 -0.16 -39.25 13.20
N GLY A 27 -0.99 -38.23 13.41
CA GLY A 27 -1.31 -37.22 12.41
C GLY A 27 -0.03 -36.62 11.86
N THR A 28 0.19 -36.83 10.56
CA THR A 28 1.15 -36.06 9.76
C THR A 28 0.76 -34.60 9.91
N VAL A 29 1.52 -33.85 10.71
CA VAL A 29 1.46 -32.38 10.67
C VAL A 29 1.89 -31.98 9.27
N GLU A 30 0.91 -31.62 8.45
CA GLU A 30 1.15 -31.03 7.14
C GLU A 30 1.97 -29.76 7.40
N ALA A 31 3.24 -29.78 6.99
CA ALA A 31 4.10 -28.63 7.12
C ALA A 31 3.52 -27.53 6.24
N THR A 32 2.91 -26.50 6.85
CA THR A 32 2.50 -25.28 6.18
C THR A 32 3.71 -24.70 5.47
N THR A 33 3.85 -25.00 4.19
CA THR A 33 4.94 -24.50 3.36
C THR A 33 4.56 -23.08 2.95
N VAL A 34 4.94 -22.10 3.78
CA VAL A 34 4.91 -20.70 3.36
C VAL A 34 5.83 -20.55 2.15
N PRO A 35 5.40 -19.88 1.06
CA PRO A 35 6.27 -19.60 -0.08
C PRO A 35 7.49 -18.83 0.41
N ARG A 36 8.68 -19.38 0.20
CA ARG A 36 9.93 -18.65 0.47
C ARG A 36 10.03 -17.51 -0.53
N GLN A 37 10.00 -16.28 -0.03
CA GLN A 37 10.32 -15.11 -0.85
C GLN A 37 11.74 -15.27 -1.35
N LYS A 38 11.91 -15.26 -2.68
CA LYS A 38 13.23 -15.32 -3.31
C LYS A 38 13.98 -14.05 -2.88
N SER A 39 15.14 -14.22 -2.26
CA SER A 39 16.06 -13.11 -1.99
C SER A 39 16.28 -12.34 -3.31
N PRO A 40 16.35 -11.00 -3.28
CA PRO A 40 16.70 -10.24 -4.47
C PRO A 40 18.04 -10.79 -4.98
N GLN A 41 17.99 -11.45 -6.11
CA GLN A 41 19.18 -11.76 -6.87
C GLN A 41 19.57 -10.42 -7.47
N ASP A 42 20.72 -9.88 -7.04
CA ASP A 42 21.25 -8.60 -7.54
C ASP A 42 21.03 -8.53 -9.05
N PRO A 43 20.16 -7.63 -9.55
CA PRO A 43 20.05 -7.44 -10.97
C PRO A 43 21.34 -6.76 -11.42
N ASP A 44 22.10 -7.45 -12.28
CA ASP A 44 23.08 -6.83 -13.16
C ASP A 44 22.49 -5.51 -13.69
N PRO A 45 23.12 -4.34 -13.47
CA PRO A 45 22.57 -3.08 -13.91
C PRO A 45 22.70 -3.00 -15.44
N ALA A 46 21.69 -3.49 -16.15
CA ALA A 46 21.53 -3.23 -17.56
C ALA A 46 21.31 -1.71 -17.76
N PRO A 47 22.04 -1.05 -18.68
CA PRO A 47 21.98 0.38 -18.84
C PRO A 47 20.76 0.75 -19.68
N TYR A 48 19.61 0.98 -19.03
CA TYR A 48 18.54 1.76 -19.65
C TYR A 48 18.94 3.24 -19.59
N ALA A 49 19.86 3.63 -20.47
CA ALA A 49 20.04 5.02 -20.83
C ALA A 49 18.79 5.46 -21.60
N ARG A 50 17.89 6.19 -20.94
CA ARG A 50 16.93 7.07 -21.61
C ARG A 50 17.12 8.47 -21.05
N GLY A 51 17.46 9.38 -21.96
CA GLY A 51 17.97 10.70 -21.65
C GLY A 51 17.08 11.52 -20.72
N SER A 52 17.72 12.04 -19.69
CA SER A 52 17.54 13.37 -19.14
C SER A 52 18.86 13.64 -18.41
N ASP A 53 19.32 14.88 -18.37
CA ASP A 53 20.48 15.32 -17.57
C ASP A 53 20.14 15.19 -16.07
N LEU A 54 19.99 13.95 -15.60
CA LEU A 54 19.52 13.63 -14.27
C LEU A 54 20.67 13.86 -13.30
N ALA A 55 20.45 14.85 -12.44
CA ALA A 55 21.07 14.89 -11.12
C ALA A 55 21.13 13.47 -10.52
N PRO A 56 22.17 13.13 -9.75
CA PRO A 56 22.30 11.81 -9.13
C PRO A 56 20.99 11.42 -8.45
N PRO A 57 20.60 10.12 -8.46
CA PRO A 57 19.33 9.69 -7.89
C PRO A 57 19.26 10.23 -6.45
N ALA A 58 18.30 11.11 -6.21
CA ALA A 58 18.02 11.60 -4.88
C ALA A 58 17.83 10.37 -4.00
N PHE A 59 18.57 10.29 -2.90
CA PHE A 59 18.47 9.21 -1.92
C PHE A 59 16.99 8.97 -1.61
N ASP A 60 16.46 7.77 -1.86
CA ASP A 60 15.03 7.49 -1.59
C ASP A 60 14.82 7.56 -0.08
N ALA A 61 13.92 8.45 0.36
CA ALA A 61 13.62 8.63 1.78
C ALA A 61 13.04 7.36 2.43
N LEU A 62 12.48 6.44 1.62
CA LEU A 62 12.04 5.13 2.11
C LEU A 62 13.20 4.20 2.47
N ASP A 63 14.39 4.44 1.89
CA ASP A 63 15.61 3.68 2.13
C ASP A 63 16.55 4.40 3.13
N ASP A 64 16.02 5.35 3.92
CA ASP A 64 16.79 6.04 4.96
C ASP A 64 17.30 5.02 6.01
N PRO A 65 18.61 5.00 6.33
CA PRO A 65 19.16 4.06 7.30
C PRO A 65 18.62 4.28 8.71
N ASP A 66 18.09 5.47 9.03
CA ASP A 66 17.38 5.72 10.28
C ASP A 66 15.93 5.23 10.14
N PRO A 67 15.52 4.18 10.90
CA PRO A 67 14.17 3.63 10.79
C PRO A 67 13.07 4.63 11.13
N LEU A 68 13.35 5.64 11.97
CA LEU A 68 12.37 6.68 12.29
C LEU A 68 12.09 7.56 11.07
N ARG A 69 13.14 7.96 10.35
CA ARG A 69 13.04 8.79 9.15
C ARG A 69 12.36 8.04 8.00
N ALA A 70 12.71 6.77 7.81
CA ALA A 70 12.06 5.92 6.81
C ALA A 70 10.56 5.73 7.11
N ALA A 71 10.19 5.51 8.38
CA ALA A 71 8.79 5.38 8.78
C ALA A 71 8.00 6.67 8.58
N ASP A 72 8.59 7.83 8.90
CA ASP A 72 7.95 9.13 8.72
C ASP A 72 7.74 9.46 7.22
N ALA A 73 8.72 9.15 6.38
CA ALA A 73 8.62 9.26 4.93
C ALA A 73 7.51 8.35 4.37
N ALA A 74 7.47 7.08 4.78
CA ALA A 74 6.45 6.12 4.36
C ALA A 74 5.04 6.54 4.79
N GLY A 75 4.89 7.03 6.02
CA GLY A 75 3.62 7.54 6.54
C GLY A 75 3.15 8.76 5.76
N THR A 76 4.04 9.74 5.56
CA THR A 76 3.75 10.96 4.81
C THR A 76 3.35 10.64 3.36
N GLU A 77 4.11 9.78 2.66
CA GLU A 77 3.81 9.39 1.28
C GLU A 77 2.44 8.68 1.18
N SER A 78 2.11 7.83 2.15
CA SER A 78 0.83 7.13 2.20
C SER A 78 -0.36 8.09 2.37
N LEU A 79 -0.23 9.09 3.26
CA LEU A 79 -1.26 10.12 3.44
C LEU A 79 -1.45 10.96 2.18
N LEU A 80 -0.37 11.32 1.51
CA LEU A 80 -0.42 12.07 0.25
C LEU A 80 -1.10 11.29 -0.87
N ARG A 81 -0.84 9.98 -0.98
CA ARG A 81 -1.55 9.11 -1.94
C ARG A 81 -3.04 9.04 -1.64
N CYS A 82 -3.42 8.84 -0.38
CA CYS A 82 -4.82 8.81 0.03
C CYS A 82 -5.50 10.14 -0.30
N TRP A 83 -4.88 11.27 0.08
CA TRP A 83 -5.41 12.60 -0.20
C TRP A 83 -5.58 12.86 -1.70
N THR A 84 -4.55 12.53 -2.51
CA THR A 84 -4.56 12.70 -3.97
C THR A 84 -5.73 11.95 -4.60
N ARG A 85 -5.95 10.70 -4.17
CA ARG A 85 -7.04 9.86 -4.66
C ARG A 85 -8.41 10.36 -4.18
N GLU A 86 -8.54 10.70 -2.91
CA GLU A 86 -9.83 11.08 -2.30
C GLU A 86 -10.33 12.44 -2.76
N ASN A 87 -9.42 13.31 -3.21
CA ASN A 87 -9.76 14.65 -3.72
C ASN A 87 -9.66 14.73 -5.25
N ASP A 88 -9.47 13.59 -5.95
CA ASP A 88 -9.33 13.52 -7.40
C ASP A 88 -8.35 14.56 -7.96
N LEU A 89 -7.20 14.73 -7.30
CA LEU A 89 -6.24 15.76 -7.69
C LEU A 89 -5.64 15.44 -9.08
N PRO A 90 -5.62 16.42 -10.01
CA PRO A 90 -5.01 16.21 -11.31
C PRO A 90 -3.48 16.13 -11.19
N ARG A 91 -2.86 15.51 -12.19
CA ARG A 91 -1.41 15.56 -12.35
C ARG A 91 -0.97 17.04 -12.46
N PRO A 92 0.07 17.48 -11.71
CA PRO A 92 0.59 18.82 -11.86
C PRO A 92 1.27 19.00 -13.24
N ASP A 93 1.29 20.24 -13.74
CA ASP A 93 1.98 20.58 -14.99
C ASP A 93 3.50 20.42 -14.89
N GLY A 94 4.04 20.54 -13.67
CA GLY A 94 5.46 20.37 -13.36
C GLY A 94 5.76 19.15 -12.48
N ASP A 95 6.88 19.23 -11.77
CA ASP A 95 7.35 18.22 -10.83
C ASP A 95 6.87 18.45 -9.40
N THR A 96 6.01 19.44 -9.16
CA THR A 96 5.55 19.81 -7.82
C THR A 96 4.03 19.86 -7.77
N LEU A 97 3.45 19.08 -6.87
CA LEU A 97 2.03 19.10 -6.54
C LEU A 97 1.80 20.14 -5.44
N ARG A 98 0.90 21.09 -5.70
CA ARG A 98 0.47 22.09 -4.72
C ARG A 98 -0.89 21.72 -4.13
N ILE A 99 -0.96 21.53 -2.82
CA ILE A 99 -2.18 21.18 -2.09
C ILE A 99 -2.58 22.36 -1.20
N ALA A 100 -3.64 23.07 -1.55
CA ALA A 100 -4.09 24.23 -0.78
C ALA A 100 -4.87 23.81 0.48
N PHE A 101 -4.64 24.52 1.59
CA PHE A 101 -5.40 24.40 2.84
C PHE A 101 -6.05 25.76 3.17
N PRO A 102 -7.24 26.06 2.61
CA PRO A 102 -7.86 27.38 2.73
C PRO A 102 -8.16 27.80 4.18
N ALA A 103 -8.50 26.85 5.04
CA ALA A 103 -8.82 27.12 6.45
C ALA A 103 -7.62 27.66 7.24
N SER A 104 -6.40 27.28 6.86
CA SER A 104 -5.15 27.75 7.48
C SER A 104 -4.42 28.79 6.65
N GLY A 105 -4.89 29.10 5.43
CA GLY A 105 -4.28 30.10 4.56
C GLY A 105 -2.90 29.72 4.02
N THR A 106 -2.57 28.42 3.95
CA THR A 106 -1.28 27.90 3.43
C THR A 106 -1.50 26.82 2.38
N ALA A 107 -0.42 26.31 1.80
CA ALA A 107 -0.42 25.16 0.91
C ALA A 107 0.77 24.24 1.21
N LEU A 108 0.65 22.97 0.84
CA LEU A 108 1.77 22.05 0.79
C LEU A 108 2.36 22.06 -0.62
N LEU A 109 3.68 22.15 -0.72
CA LEU A 109 4.46 21.97 -1.93
C LEU A 109 5.12 20.59 -1.86
N VAL A 110 4.71 19.68 -2.75
CA VAL A 110 5.11 18.28 -2.70
C VAL A 110 5.85 17.92 -3.99
N PRO A 111 7.15 17.60 -3.94
CA PRO A 111 7.85 17.06 -5.11
C PRO A 111 7.20 15.75 -5.58
N VAL A 112 6.98 15.60 -6.88
CA VAL A 112 6.41 14.44 -7.53
C VAL A 112 7.52 13.73 -8.28
N HIS A 113 8.03 12.64 -7.70
CA HIS A 113 9.04 11.81 -8.34
C HIS A 113 8.42 10.87 -9.39
N TYR A 114 7.18 10.43 -9.17
CA TYR A 114 6.44 9.61 -10.12
C TYR A 114 4.93 9.78 -9.98
N TRP A 115 4.24 10.01 -11.10
CA TRP A 115 2.79 10.07 -11.16
C TRP A 115 2.20 8.79 -11.78
N SER A 116 1.49 8.00 -10.99
CA SER A 116 0.86 6.76 -11.46
C SER A 116 -0.60 6.98 -11.86
N ALA A 117 -1.04 6.35 -12.95
CA ALA A 117 -2.45 6.29 -13.31
C ALA A 117 -3.30 5.43 -12.34
N THR A 118 -2.66 4.60 -11.52
CA THR A 118 -3.32 3.66 -10.59
C THR A 118 -3.16 4.05 -9.12
N GLY A 119 -2.69 5.26 -8.82
CA GLY A 119 -2.57 5.74 -7.44
C GLY A 119 -1.26 5.40 -6.72
N ALA A 120 -0.38 4.60 -7.31
CA ALA A 120 0.96 4.28 -6.78
C ALA A 120 1.98 5.42 -7.03
N HIS A 121 1.66 6.64 -6.63
CA HIS A 121 2.51 7.82 -6.81
C HIS A 121 3.78 7.74 -5.94
N ARG A 122 4.89 8.34 -6.37
CA ARG A 122 6.06 8.56 -5.50
C ARG A 122 6.22 10.06 -5.25
N PHE A 123 6.30 10.44 -3.99
CA PHE A 123 6.40 11.83 -3.56
C PHE A 123 7.71 12.05 -2.80
N GLY A 124 8.26 13.25 -2.92
CA GLY A 124 9.37 13.70 -2.10
C GLY A 124 8.89 14.29 -0.77
N ALA A 125 9.84 14.76 0.03
CA ALA A 125 9.54 15.44 1.29
C ALA A 125 8.72 16.72 1.03
N PRO A 126 7.53 16.86 1.63
CA PRO A 126 6.70 18.03 1.44
C PRO A 126 7.22 19.22 2.24
N ALA A 127 7.02 20.43 1.70
CA ALA A 127 7.30 21.69 2.39
C ALA A 127 6.05 22.54 2.48
N LEU A 128 5.93 23.36 3.52
CA LEU A 128 4.86 24.36 3.61
C LEU A 128 5.19 25.57 2.73
N GLU A 129 4.21 26.02 1.98
CA GLU A 129 4.29 27.25 1.19
C GLU A 129 4.46 28.44 2.15
N ASN A 130 5.54 29.21 1.95
CA ASN A 130 5.97 30.33 2.79
C ASN A 130 6.50 29.92 4.18
N ALA A 131 6.96 28.69 4.37
CA ALA A 131 7.80 28.38 5.53
C ALA A 131 9.08 29.26 5.51
N PRO A 132 9.55 29.73 6.69
CA PRO A 132 10.74 30.56 6.79
C PRO A 132 12.04 29.82 6.42
#